data_AF-A0A0S1XAY7-F1
#
_entry.id   AF-A0A0S1XAY7-F1
#
_cell.length_a   1.000
_cell.length_b   1.000
_cell.length_c   1.000
_cell.angle_alpha   90.00
_cell.angle_beta   90.00
_cell.angle_gamma   90.00
#
_symmetry.space_group_name_H-M   'P 1'
#
loop_
_entity.id
_entity.type
_entity.pdbx_description
1 polymer ?
#
loop_
_entity_poly.entity_id
_entity_poly.type
_entity_poly.pdbx_seq_one_letter_code
_entity_poly.pdbx_strand_id
1 'polypeptide(L)'
;MLEGYYIIENSGVVPAERRFKFKDLKAWGYDLHLGTIEGKRAYFVSGAGEKREGESYTVKGKEYRITETQQEIPPNARLLAKIVIERGQPYLVFWLEEEEQTFPLAKEDPRIILKRFWDTKKFKQLLKHVNSVGLTTDFYKDNVFTKSVPLPYEEYPPKVRRVLREVRDIHRDLTGFGRFVFQYYGEEDKMHNYRLWWLLPTIYLFDVEIANEVDKILGMLD
;
A
#
# COMPACT_ATOMS: atom_id res chain seq x y z
N MET A 1 -9.93 -12.91 -32.44
CA MET A 1 -9.20 -14.01 -31.78
C MET A 1 -9.19 -13.65 -30.29
N LEU A 2 -9.77 -14.47 -29.41
CA LEU A 2 -9.67 -14.22 -27.97
C LEU A 2 -8.24 -14.58 -27.56
N GLU A 3 -7.45 -13.62 -27.11
CA GLU A 3 -6.08 -13.87 -26.64
C GLU A 3 -6.12 -14.75 -25.38
N GLY A 4 -5.16 -15.66 -25.23
CA GLY A 4 -5.03 -16.47 -24.02
C GLY A 4 -4.59 -15.61 -22.84
N TYR A 5 -5.39 -15.56 -21.78
CA TYR A 5 -5.04 -14.93 -20.51
C TYR A 5 -5.07 -15.97 -19.40
N TYR A 6 -4.09 -15.93 -18.50
CA TYR A 6 -4.20 -16.59 -17.21
C TYR A 6 -4.72 -15.56 -16.20
N ILE A 7 -5.87 -15.85 -15.58
CA ILE A 7 -6.54 -14.95 -14.65
C ILE A 7 -6.55 -15.61 -13.27
N ILE A 8 -6.06 -14.87 -12.27
CA ILE A 8 -6.25 -15.18 -10.85
C ILE A 8 -7.13 -14.09 -10.29
N GLU A 9 -8.29 -14.46 -9.78
CA GLU A 9 -9.24 -13.53 -9.21
C GLU A 9 -9.78 -14.06 -7.90
N ASN A 10 -9.75 -13.22 -6.88
CA ASN A 10 -10.49 -13.41 -5.65
C ASN A 10 -11.51 -12.28 -5.55
N SER A 11 -12.74 -12.56 -5.99
CA SER A 11 -13.83 -11.60 -6.01
C SER A 11 -14.47 -11.52 -4.62
N GLY A 12 -14.29 -10.38 -3.98
CA GLY A 12 -14.79 -10.08 -2.64
C GLY A 12 -15.10 -8.59 -2.48
N VAL A 13 -15.54 -8.20 -1.29
CA VAL A 13 -15.68 -6.78 -0.96
C VAL A 13 -14.28 -6.20 -0.82
N VAL A 14 -13.96 -5.17 -1.61
CA VAL A 14 -12.70 -4.43 -1.51
C VAL A 14 -12.61 -3.86 -0.10
N PRO A 15 -11.67 -4.31 0.75
CA PRO A 15 -11.59 -3.79 2.10
C PRO A 15 -11.08 -2.35 2.02
N ALA A 16 -11.81 -1.44 2.64
CA ALA A 16 -11.48 -0.02 2.65
C ALA A 16 -10.83 0.43 3.96
N GLU A 17 -10.93 -0.37 5.03
CA GLU A 17 -10.46 -0.06 6.38
C GLU A 17 -9.59 -1.19 6.93
N ARG A 18 -8.54 -0.84 7.69
CA ARG A 18 -7.60 -1.80 8.27
C ARG A 18 -6.92 -1.23 9.53
N ARG A 19 -6.54 -2.14 10.43
CA ARG A 19 -5.63 -1.86 11.55
C ARG A 19 -4.17 -1.96 11.13
N PHE A 20 -3.36 -1.00 11.58
CA PHE A 20 -1.92 -0.94 11.29
C PHE A 20 -1.07 -1.04 12.54
N LYS A 21 0.19 -1.43 12.35
CA LYS A 21 1.22 -1.47 13.39
C LYS A 21 1.96 -0.12 13.42
N PHE A 22 2.62 0.19 14.53
CA PHE A 22 3.40 1.42 14.66
C PHE A 22 4.48 1.56 13.58
N LYS A 23 5.12 0.44 13.21
CA LYS A 23 6.13 0.40 12.15
C LYS A 23 5.61 0.86 10.78
N ASP A 24 4.32 0.68 10.51
CA ASP A 24 3.70 1.11 9.26
C ASP A 24 3.58 2.64 9.27
N LEU A 25 3.08 3.23 10.35
CA LEU A 25 3.02 4.70 10.54
C LEU A 25 4.40 5.36 10.37
N LYS A 26 5.43 4.79 10.99
CA LYS A 26 6.82 5.27 10.83
C LYS A 26 7.29 5.14 9.38
N ALA A 27 6.95 4.04 8.70
CA ALA A 27 7.28 3.84 7.29
C ALA A 27 6.55 4.81 6.35
N TRP A 28 5.35 5.25 6.72
CA TRP A 28 4.62 6.31 6.04
C TRP A 28 5.28 7.69 6.21
N GLY A 29 6.27 7.81 7.08
CA GLY A 29 7.02 9.04 7.31
C GLY A 29 6.40 9.96 8.36
N TYR A 30 5.66 9.40 9.33
CA TYR A 30 5.08 10.16 10.43
C TYR A 30 5.72 9.82 11.76
N ASP A 31 5.83 10.83 12.62
CA ASP A 31 6.00 10.66 14.06
C ASP A 31 4.64 10.84 14.75
N LEU A 32 4.40 10.05 15.81
CA LEU A 32 3.20 10.15 16.63
C LEU A 32 3.52 10.91 17.91
N HIS A 33 2.68 11.89 18.23
CA HIS A 33 2.83 12.72 19.42
C HIS A 33 1.61 12.60 20.33
N LEU A 34 1.87 12.63 21.63
CA LEU A 34 0.90 12.90 22.68
C LEU A 34 1.11 14.33 23.16
N GLY A 35 0.02 15.07 23.36
CA GLY A 35 0.08 16.39 23.95
C GLY A 35 -1.28 17.06 23.96
N THR A 36 -1.32 18.35 23.62
CA THR A 36 -2.58 19.11 23.55
C THR A 36 -2.76 19.84 22.24
N ILE A 37 -4.03 19.91 21.81
CA ILE A 37 -4.51 20.80 20.75
C ILE A 37 -5.54 21.73 21.40
N GLU A 38 -5.28 23.04 21.37
CA GLU A 38 -6.15 24.05 22.01
C GLU A 38 -6.43 23.72 23.50
N GLY A 39 -5.37 23.29 24.21
CA GLY A 39 -5.44 22.93 25.64
C GLY A 39 -6.11 21.59 25.96
N LYS A 40 -6.64 20.87 24.96
CA LYS A 40 -7.27 19.55 25.15
C LYS A 40 -6.31 18.42 24.79
N ARG A 41 -6.28 17.36 25.59
CA ARG A 41 -5.48 16.15 25.30
C ARG A 41 -5.78 15.61 23.91
N ALA A 42 -4.75 15.34 23.13
CA ALA A 42 -4.88 14.76 21.80
C ALA A 42 -3.64 13.96 21.41
N TYR A 43 -3.85 12.99 20.53
CA TYR A 43 -2.80 12.44 19.69
C TYR A 43 -2.81 13.13 18.32
N PHE A 44 -1.63 13.36 17.75
CA PHE A 44 -1.47 13.94 16.42
C PHE A 44 -0.15 13.50 15.79
N VAL A 45 0.01 13.73 14.49
CA VAL A 45 1.21 13.37 13.74
C VAL A 45 1.90 14.59 13.14
N SER A 46 3.22 14.50 12.99
CA SER A 46 4.01 15.39 12.12
C SER A 46 4.83 14.55 11.14
N GLY A 47 5.46 15.19 10.14
CA GLY A 47 6.47 14.52 9.34
C GLY A 47 7.62 14.04 10.24
N ALA A 48 8.22 12.91 9.87
CA ALA A 48 9.28 12.28 10.65
C ALA A 48 10.46 13.25 10.87
N GLY A 49 10.80 13.50 12.13
CA GLY A 49 11.87 14.39 12.56
C GLY A 49 11.57 15.89 12.44
N GLU A 50 10.38 16.29 11.99
CA GLU A 50 10.02 17.71 11.84
C GLU A 50 9.78 18.41 13.17
N LYS A 51 9.27 17.67 14.16
CA LYS A 51 8.86 18.17 15.47
C LYS A 51 9.49 17.38 16.60
N ARG A 52 9.62 18.00 17.77
CA ARG A 52 10.27 17.40 18.94
C ARG A 52 9.45 17.57 20.21
N GLU A 53 9.76 16.73 21.18
CA GLU A 53 9.18 16.81 22.52
C GLU A 53 9.42 18.18 23.17
N GLY A 54 8.41 18.69 23.86
CA GLY A 54 8.43 20.01 24.50
C GLY A 54 8.17 21.19 23.56
N GLU A 55 8.06 20.96 22.24
CA GLU A 55 7.76 22.01 21.27
C GLU A 55 6.28 22.43 21.31
N SER A 56 6.03 23.73 21.19
CA SER A 56 4.70 24.31 20.92
C SER A 56 4.71 25.05 19.59
N TYR A 57 3.66 24.89 18.79
CA TYR A 57 3.54 25.54 17.49
C TYR A 57 2.07 25.75 17.08
N THR A 58 1.84 26.55 16.04
CA THR A 58 0.48 26.84 15.54
C THR A 58 0.32 26.33 14.12
N VAL A 59 -0.78 25.61 13.86
CA VAL A 59 -1.17 25.16 12.51
C VAL A 59 -2.62 25.54 12.27
N LYS A 60 -2.88 26.28 11.19
CA LYS A 60 -4.24 26.71 10.80
C LYS A 60 -5.02 27.38 11.96
N GLY A 61 -4.32 28.17 12.77
CA GLY A 61 -4.89 28.89 13.92
C GLY A 61 -5.09 28.07 15.19
N LYS A 62 -4.77 26.78 15.19
CA LYS A 62 -4.81 25.93 16.39
C LYS A 62 -3.43 25.81 17.02
N GLU A 63 -3.38 25.94 18.34
CA GLU A 63 -2.16 25.73 19.12
C GLU A 63 -1.96 24.24 19.41
N TYR A 64 -0.76 23.76 19.10
CA TYR A 64 -0.28 22.40 19.37
C TYR A 64 0.83 22.48 20.39
N ARG A 65 0.82 21.58 21.38
CA ARG A 65 1.91 21.38 22.33
C ARG A 65 2.25 19.91 22.40
N ILE A 66 3.52 19.56 22.18
CA ILE A 66 4.00 18.18 22.26
C ILE A 66 4.49 17.91 23.67
N THR A 67 3.87 16.94 24.34
CA THR A 67 4.33 16.42 25.63
C THR A 67 5.31 15.28 25.43
N GLU A 68 5.01 14.36 24.51
CA GLU A 68 5.80 13.14 24.30
C GLU A 68 5.70 12.69 22.84
N THR A 69 6.80 12.19 22.28
CA THR A 69 6.85 11.57 20.96
C THR A 69 6.92 10.05 21.13
N GLN A 70 5.83 9.39 20.75
CA GLN A 70 5.61 7.99 20.99
C GLN A 70 6.61 7.14 20.18
N GLN A 71 7.13 6.09 20.82
CA GLN A 71 7.98 5.08 20.16
C GLN A 71 7.19 3.81 19.78
N GLU A 72 5.95 3.71 20.24
CA GLU A 72 5.00 2.64 19.93
C GLU A 72 3.57 3.17 19.96
N ILE A 73 2.60 2.37 19.50
CA ILE A 73 1.19 2.69 19.74
C ILE A 73 0.91 2.48 21.23
N PRO A 74 0.23 3.40 21.93
CA PRO A 74 -0.14 3.21 23.33
C PRO A 74 -0.86 1.86 23.55
N PRO A 75 -0.59 1.12 24.65
CA PRO A 75 -1.10 -0.26 24.82
C PRO A 75 -2.62 -0.41 24.74
N ASN A 76 -3.37 0.61 25.16
CA ASN A 76 -4.83 0.70 25.12
C ASN A 76 -5.37 1.31 23.81
N ALA A 77 -4.51 1.61 22.84
CA ALA A 77 -4.86 2.27 21.59
C ALA A 77 -4.65 1.39 20.36
N ARG A 78 -5.34 1.73 19.27
CA ARG A 78 -5.26 1.05 17.96
C ARG A 78 -5.17 2.08 16.85
N LEU A 79 -4.17 1.91 15.98
CA LEU A 79 -4.06 2.69 14.75
C LEU A 79 -4.95 2.07 13.67
N LEU A 80 -5.91 2.85 13.20
CA LEU A 80 -6.84 2.47 12.15
C LEU A 80 -6.69 3.44 10.98
N ALA A 81 -6.88 2.94 9.77
CA ALA A 81 -6.96 3.78 8.59
C ALA A 81 -7.99 3.25 7.61
N LYS A 82 -8.60 4.17 6.85
CA LYS A 82 -9.49 3.85 5.76
C LYS A 82 -9.29 4.75 4.55
N ILE A 83 -9.59 4.23 3.37
CA ILE A 83 -9.72 5.04 2.15
C ILE A 83 -11.17 5.54 2.04
N VAL A 84 -11.34 6.85 1.93
CA VAL A 84 -12.63 7.48 1.60
C VAL A 84 -12.54 8.15 0.23
N ILE A 85 -13.64 8.11 -0.52
CA ILE A 85 -13.75 8.83 -1.79
C ILE A 85 -14.61 10.07 -1.56
N GLU A 86 -14.05 11.25 -1.80
CA GLU A 86 -14.75 12.52 -1.72
C GLU A 86 -14.66 13.25 -3.04
N ARG A 87 -15.81 13.53 -3.67
CA ARG A 87 -15.90 14.21 -4.98
C ARG A 87 -14.99 13.54 -6.04
N GLY A 88 -14.92 12.22 -6.02
CA GLY A 88 -14.09 11.42 -6.94
C GLY A 88 -12.59 11.37 -6.62
N GLN A 89 -12.14 11.97 -5.52
CA GLN A 89 -10.74 11.91 -5.08
C GLN A 89 -10.58 10.97 -3.87
N PRO A 90 -9.58 10.08 -3.86
CA PRO A 90 -9.31 9.21 -2.73
C PRO A 90 -8.53 9.96 -1.64
N TYR A 91 -8.86 9.67 -0.38
CA TYR A 91 -8.14 10.13 0.80
C TYR A 91 -7.89 8.98 1.76
N LEU A 92 -6.66 8.83 2.24
CA LEU A 92 -6.37 8.03 3.42
C LEU A 92 -6.70 8.86 4.65
N VAL A 93 -7.66 8.40 5.44
CA VAL A 93 -7.97 8.94 6.76
C VAL A 93 -7.47 7.93 7.79
N PHE A 94 -6.66 8.38 8.74
CA PHE A 94 -6.19 7.51 9.81
C PHE A 94 -6.29 8.19 11.17
N TRP A 95 -6.53 7.38 12.19
CA TRP A 95 -6.83 7.81 13.56
C TRP A 95 -6.30 6.79 14.57
N LEU A 96 -6.14 7.26 15.80
CA LEU A 96 -6.02 6.38 16.95
C LEU A 96 -7.37 6.24 17.63
N GLU A 97 -7.73 5.01 17.92
CA GLU A 97 -8.85 4.67 18.79
C GLU A 97 -8.27 4.23 20.14
N GLU A 98 -8.62 4.93 21.22
CA GLU A 98 -8.22 4.62 22.59
C GLU A 98 -9.51 4.55 23.43
N GLU A 99 -9.83 3.35 23.93
CA GLU A 99 -11.09 3.09 24.65
C GLU A 99 -12.33 3.53 23.85
N GLU A 100 -13.06 4.56 24.30
CA GLU A 100 -14.23 5.13 23.61
C GLU A 100 -13.90 6.45 22.87
N GLN A 101 -12.63 6.84 22.81
CA GLN A 101 -12.18 8.09 22.19
C GLN A 101 -11.50 7.83 20.85
N THR A 102 -11.82 8.67 19.87
CA THR A 102 -11.18 8.67 18.55
C THR A 102 -10.38 9.96 18.35
N PHE A 103 -9.10 9.80 18.05
CA PHE A 103 -8.15 10.88 17.79
C PHE A 103 -7.79 10.91 16.30
N PRO A 104 -8.37 11.82 15.49
CA PRO A 104 -8.02 11.95 14.09
C PRO A 104 -6.56 12.40 13.95
N LEU A 105 -5.76 11.64 13.19
CA LEU A 105 -4.35 11.95 13.02
C LEU A 105 -4.10 12.75 11.75
N ALA A 106 -4.51 12.22 10.59
CA ALA A 106 -4.43 12.97 9.34
C ALA A 106 -5.46 12.49 8.31
N LYS A 107 -5.62 13.32 7.28
CA LYS A 107 -6.38 13.05 6.07
C LYS A 107 -5.59 13.58 4.89
N GLU A 108 -5.07 12.67 4.08
CA GLU A 108 -4.15 13.01 2.99
C GLU A 108 -4.42 12.16 1.75
N ASP A 109 -3.90 12.62 0.62
CA ASP A 109 -3.95 11.86 -0.63
C ASP A 109 -3.09 10.59 -0.48
N PRO A 110 -3.65 9.38 -0.69
CA PRO A 110 -2.91 8.13 -0.54
C PRO A 110 -1.71 8.05 -1.49
N ARG A 111 -1.75 8.71 -2.66
CA ARG A 111 -0.65 8.72 -3.62
C ARG A 111 0.61 9.35 -3.04
N ILE A 112 0.46 10.42 -2.27
CA ILE A 112 1.57 11.14 -1.66
C ILE A 112 2.24 10.26 -0.61
N ILE A 113 1.43 9.66 0.27
CA ILE A 113 1.94 8.79 1.34
C ILE A 113 2.59 7.53 0.74
N LEU A 114 1.92 6.84 -0.18
CA LEU A 114 2.47 5.63 -0.83
C LEU A 114 3.78 5.92 -1.55
N LYS A 115 3.87 7.03 -2.30
CA LYS A 115 5.11 7.42 -2.99
C LYS A 115 6.25 7.61 -2.00
N ARG A 116 6.04 8.41 -0.94
CA ARG A 116 7.05 8.65 0.10
C ARG A 116 7.46 7.35 0.80
N PHE A 117 6.48 6.54 1.15
CA PHE A 117 6.67 5.26 1.81
C PHE A 117 7.50 4.29 0.95
N TRP A 118 7.08 4.04 -0.29
CA TRP A 118 7.75 3.12 -1.20
C TRP A 118 9.16 3.59 -1.58
N ASP A 119 9.36 4.91 -1.74
CA ASP A 119 10.69 5.47 -1.99
C ASP A 119 11.62 5.24 -0.80
N THR A 120 11.16 5.55 0.42
CA THR A 120 11.91 5.33 1.66
C THR A 120 12.27 3.86 1.87
N LYS A 121 11.37 2.93 1.53
CA LYS A 121 11.61 1.48 1.62
C LYS A 121 12.31 0.88 0.41
N LYS A 122 12.54 1.66 -0.65
CA LYS A 122 13.14 1.21 -1.92
C LYS A 122 12.33 0.12 -2.62
N PHE A 123 10.99 0.19 -2.56
CA PHE A 123 10.08 -0.68 -3.31
C PHE A 123 10.00 -0.23 -4.78
N LYS A 124 11.06 -0.56 -5.54
CA LYS A 124 11.29 -0.05 -6.89
C LYS A 124 10.24 -0.54 -7.89
N GLN A 125 9.75 -1.76 -7.73
CA GLN A 125 8.78 -2.36 -8.65
C GLN A 125 7.42 -1.72 -8.49
N LEU A 126 6.98 -1.48 -7.25
CA LEU A 126 5.74 -0.74 -6.98
C LEU A 126 5.79 0.67 -7.59
N LEU A 127 6.87 1.42 -7.34
CA LEU A 127 7.06 2.77 -7.88
C LEU A 127 7.08 2.81 -9.41
N LYS A 128 7.73 1.83 -10.04
CA LYS A 128 7.89 1.78 -11.49
C LYS A 128 6.60 1.38 -12.22
N HIS A 129 5.79 0.51 -11.60
CA HIS A 129 4.67 -0.15 -12.27
C HIS A 129 3.29 0.29 -11.80
N VAL A 130 3.18 1.16 -10.79
CA VAL A 130 1.90 1.73 -10.38
C VAL A 130 1.29 2.56 -11.51
N ASN A 131 0.05 2.26 -11.87
CA ASN A 131 -0.69 2.93 -12.93
C ASN A 131 -1.79 3.83 -12.36
N SER A 132 -2.53 3.35 -11.35
CA SER A 132 -3.64 4.09 -10.74
C SER A 132 -3.71 3.82 -9.23
N VAL A 133 -4.25 4.77 -8.45
CA VAL A 133 -4.46 4.63 -7.00
C VAL A 133 -5.83 5.21 -6.65
N GLY A 134 -6.69 4.38 -6.05
CA GLY A 134 -8.03 4.72 -5.59
C GLY A 134 -8.41 3.92 -4.35
N LEU A 135 -9.59 3.26 -4.37
CA LEU A 135 -9.90 2.18 -3.41
C LEU A 135 -9.04 0.94 -3.70
N THR A 136 -8.72 0.74 -4.97
CA THR A 136 -7.79 -0.25 -5.47
C THR A 136 -6.63 0.44 -6.18
N THR A 137 -5.48 -0.20 -6.18
CA THR A 137 -4.28 0.23 -6.88
C THR A 137 -4.01 -0.74 -8.00
N ASP A 138 -3.83 -0.21 -9.20
CA ASP A 138 -3.48 -0.99 -10.38
C ASP A 138 -1.99 -0.91 -10.65
N PHE A 139 -1.38 -2.06 -10.91
CA PHE A 139 -0.05 -2.19 -11.45
C PHE A 139 -0.11 -2.71 -12.87
N TYR A 140 0.74 -2.16 -13.73
CA TYR A 140 0.89 -2.60 -15.12
C TYR A 140 2.37 -2.78 -15.46
N LYS A 141 2.69 -3.94 -16.04
CA LYS A 141 4.05 -4.24 -16.51
C LYS A 141 3.98 -4.96 -17.84
N ASP A 142 4.64 -4.37 -18.83
CA ASP A 142 4.68 -4.82 -20.20
C ASP A 142 6.13 -5.01 -20.62
N ASN A 143 6.53 -6.26 -20.82
CA ASN A 143 7.86 -6.64 -21.27
C ASN A 143 7.77 -7.36 -22.63
N VAL A 144 6.76 -7.01 -23.43
CA VAL A 144 6.52 -7.64 -24.73
C VAL A 144 7.33 -6.97 -25.83
N PHE A 145 8.38 -7.65 -26.27
CA PHE A 145 9.22 -7.22 -27.40
C PHE A 145 8.71 -7.80 -28.73
N THR A 146 8.31 -9.08 -28.71
CA THR A 146 7.78 -9.78 -29.88
C THR A 146 6.29 -10.04 -29.68
N LYS A 147 5.44 -9.45 -30.53
CA LYS A 147 3.98 -9.68 -30.50
C LYS A 147 3.65 -11.02 -31.16
N SER A 148 3.70 -12.08 -30.38
CA SER A 148 3.25 -13.43 -30.75
C SER A 148 1.91 -13.76 -30.08
N VAL A 149 1.38 -14.95 -30.33
CA VAL A 149 0.25 -15.48 -29.56
C VAL A 149 0.77 -15.89 -28.18
N PRO A 150 0.11 -15.50 -27.07
CA PRO A 150 0.49 -15.96 -25.74
C PRO A 150 0.52 -17.49 -25.65
N LEU A 151 1.54 -18.02 -24.99
CA LEU A 151 1.67 -19.45 -24.73
C LEU A 151 0.59 -19.92 -23.75
N PRO A 152 0.17 -21.19 -23.83
CA PRO A 152 -0.73 -21.79 -22.84
C PRO A 152 0.02 -22.08 -21.53
N TYR A 153 -0.72 -22.22 -20.42
CA TYR A 153 -0.17 -22.40 -19.07
C TYR A 153 0.76 -23.62 -18.94
N GLU A 154 0.48 -24.68 -19.70
CA GLU A 154 1.25 -25.93 -19.74
C GLU A 154 2.71 -25.67 -20.14
N GLU A 155 2.94 -24.67 -20.99
CA GLU A 155 4.26 -24.29 -21.51
C GLU A 155 5.00 -23.29 -20.61
N TYR A 156 4.38 -22.77 -19.55
CA TYR A 156 5.00 -21.77 -18.69
C TYR A 156 6.21 -22.36 -17.94
N PRO A 157 7.36 -21.68 -17.86
CA PRO A 157 8.50 -22.19 -17.10
C PRO A 157 8.19 -22.22 -15.59
N PRO A 158 8.93 -23.04 -14.80
CA PRO A 158 8.70 -23.15 -13.35
C PRO A 158 8.73 -21.81 -12.61
N LYS A 159 9.58 -20.86 -13.04
CA LYS A 159 9.68 -19.52 -12.46
C LYS A 159 8.39 -18.70 -12.63
N VAL A 160 7.78 -18.74 -13.82
CA VAL A 160 6.49 -18.09 -14.10
C VAL A 160 5.36 -18.75 -13.33
N ARG A 161 5.30 -20.09 -13.30
CA ARG A 161 4.30 -20.81 -12.49
C ARG A 161 4.42 -20.50 -11.00
N ARG A 162 5.63 -20.26 -10.49
CA ARG A 162 5.86 -19.83 -9.11
C ARG A 162 5.25 -18.45 -8.84
N VAL A 163 5.45 -17.47 -9.73
CA VAL A 163 4.82 -16.14 -9.62
C VAL A 163 3.30 -16.25 -9.51
N LEU A 164 2.68 -17.06 -10.38
CA LEU A 164 1.23 -17.28 -10.35
C LEU A 164 0.75 -17.89 -9.02
N ARG A 165 1.54 -18.78 -8.41
CA ARG A 165 1.22 -19.32 -7.07
C ARG A 165 1.33 -18.25 -6.00
N GLU A 166 2.43 -17.49 -5.99
CA GLU A 166 2.66 -16.43 -4.99
C GLU A 166 1.56 -15.35 -5.08
N VAL A 167 1.16 -14.93 -6.29
CA VAL A 167 0.03 -14.02 -6.49
C VAL A 167 -1.27 -14.57 -5.87
N ARG A 168 -1.57 -15.85 -6.12
CA ARG A 168 -2.77 -16.50 -5.56
C ARG A 168 -2.71 -16.55 -4.03
N ASP A 169 -1.55 -16.81 -3.46
CA ASP A 169 -1.36 -16.84 -2.01
C ASP A 169 -1.53 -15.43 -1.41
N ILE A 170 -1.04 -14.36 -2.07
CA ILE A 170 -1.32 -12.97 -1.67
C ILE A 170 -2.83 -12.70 -1.65
N HIS A 171 -3.54 -13.04 -2.74
CA HIS A 171 -4.98 -12.78 -2.87
C HIS A 171 -5.81 -13.53 -1.84
N ARG A 172 -5.43 -14.77 -1.51
CA ARG A 172 -6.15 -15.62 -0.56
C ARG A 172 -5.81 -15.27 0.89
N ASP A 173 -4.52 -15.20 1.20
CA ASP A 173 -4.04 -15.23 2.58
C ASP A 173 -3.80 -13.83 3.16
N LEU A 174 -3.47 -12.85 2.31
CA LEU A 174 -3.10 -11.51 2.77
C LEU A 174 -4.19 -10.49 2.50
N THR A 175 -4.69 -10.39 1.27
CA THR A 175 -5.56 -9.27 0.87
C THR A 175 -7.05 -9.61 0.86
N GLY A 176 -7.42 -10.89 0.72
CA GLY A 176 -8.81 -11.33 0.60
C GLY A 176 -9.52 -10.84 -0.68
N PHE A 177 -8.80 -10.11 -1.53
CA PHE A 177 -9.28 -9.52 -2.78
C PHE A 177 -8.10 -9.25 -3.70
N GLY A 178 -8.28 -9.49 -4.99
CA GLY A 178 -7.30 -9.13 -5.99
C GLY A 178 -7.66 -9.68 -7.36
N ARG A 179 -7.13 -9.04 -8.40
CA ARG A 179 -7.22 -9.53 -9.77
C ARG A 179 -5.86 -9.43 -10.44
N PHE A 180 -5.39 -10.54 -10.95
CA PHE A 180 -4.14 -10.63 -11.69
C PHE A 180 -4.43 -11.22 -13.06
N VAL A 181 -4.10 -10.46 -14.10
CA VAL A 181 -4.23 -10.88 -15.50
C VAL A 181 -2.82 -11.00 -16.04
N PHE A 182 -2.50 -12.17 -16.61
CA PHE A 182 -1.17 -12.48 -17.06
C PHE A 182 -1.16 -13.11 -18.45
N GLN A 183 -0.27 -12.62 -19.30
CA GLN A 183 0.02 -13.16 -20.62
C GLN A 183 1.51 -13.44 -20.70
N TYR A 184 1.88 -14.61 -21.18
CA TYR A 184 3.27 -15.01 -21.36
C TYR A 184 3.51 -15.36 -22.81
N TYR A 185 4.59 -14.85 -23.39
CA TYR A 185 4.91 -15.00 -24.82
C TYR A 185 6.20 -15.80 -25.04
N GLY A 186 6.78 -16.36 -23.97
CA GLY A 186 8.02 -17.12 -24.01
C GLY A 186 9.20 -16.39 -23.40
N GLU A 187 10.40 -16.86 -23.74
CA GLU A 187 11.67 -16.32 -23.26
C GLU A 187 12.57 -16.08 -24.46
N GLU A 188 13.20 -14.90 -24.51
CA GLU A 188 14.13 -14.49 -25.56
C GLU A 188 15.35 -13.89 -24.88
N ASP A 189 16.56 -14.32 -25.24
CA ASP A 189 17.83 -13.88 -24.62
C ASP A 189 17.84 -13.90 -23.08
N LYS A 190 17.24 -14.94 -22.48
CA LYS A 190 17.05 -15.12 -21.02
C LYS A 190 16.13 -14.11 -20.35
N MET A 191 15.40 -13.31 -21.12
CA MET A 191 14.38 -12.39 -20.64
C MET A 191 12.99 -12.98 -20.88
N HIS A 192 12.17 -13.00 -19.83
CA HIS A 192 10.78 -13.42 -19.96
C HIS A 192 9.98 -12.34 -20.69
N ASN A 193 9.30 -12.73 -21.77
CA ASN A 193 8.39 -11.88 -22.51
C ASN A 193 6.97 -12.10 -21.94
N TYR A 194 6.44 -11.06 -21.28
CA TYR A 194 5.14 -11.15 -20.60
C TYR A 194 4.47 -9.78 -20.49
N ARG A 195 3.18 -9.84 -20.21
CA ARG A 195 2.39 -8.70 -19.81
C ARG A 195 1.55 -9.05 -18.59
N LEU A 196 1.47 -8.15 -17.64
CA LEU A 196 0.63 -8.32 -16.46
C LEU A 196 -0.13 -7.05 -16.09
N TRP A 197 -1.30 -7.28 -15.50
CA TRP A 197 -2.07 -6.30 -14.77
C TRP A 197 -2.36 -6.89 -13.40
N TRP A 198 -2.13 -6.10 -12.35
CA TRP A 198 -2.40 -6.51 -11.00
C TRP A 198 -3.16 -5.44 -10.23
N LEU A 199 -4.39 -5.74 -9.89
CA LEU A 199 -5.27 -4.91 -9.11
C LEU A 199 -5.31 -5.44 -7.67
N LEU A 200 -5.00 -4.57 -6.70
CA LEU A 200 -4.95 -4.87 -5.26
C LEU A 200 -5.73 -3.81 -4.46
N PRO A 201 -6.27 -4.11 -3.27
CA PRO A 201 -6.87 -3.06 -2.44
C PRO A 201 -5.79 -2.11 -1.93
N THR A 202 -5.99 -0.81 -2.15
CA THR A 202 -4.99 0.22 -1.85
C THR A 202 -4.62 0.24 -0.37
N ILE A 203 -5.59 -0.02 0.52
CA ILE A 203 -5.35 0.00 1.98
C ILE A 203 -4.28 -1.03 2.40
N TYR A 204 -4.15 -2.16 1.71
CA TYR A 204 -3.15 -3.19 2.05
C TYR A 204 -1.74 -2.80 1.64
N LEU A 205 -1.60 -1.89 0.67
CA LEU A 205 -0.29 -1.43 0.21
C LEU A 205 0.36 -0.41 1.15
N PHE A 206 -0.32 -0.04 2.24
CA PHE A 206 0.25 0.71 3.35
C PHE A 206 0.90 -0.19 4.40
N ASP A 207 0.66 -1.50 4.37
CA ASP A 207 1.32 -2.46 5.27
C ASP A 207 2.72 -2.78 4.72
N VAL A 208 3.74 -2.63 5.58
CA VAL A 208 5.15 -2.80 5.16
C VAL A 208 5.45 -4.22 4.69
N GLU A 209 4.86 -5.23 5.32
CA GLU A 209 5.11 -6.64 4.96
C GLU A 209 4.46 -6.95 3.61
N ILE A 210 3.21 -6.51 3.43
CA ILE A 210 2.44 -6.78 2.21
C ILE A 210 3.04 -6.03 1.02
N ALA A 211 3.35 -4.74 1.16
CA ALA A 211 3.98 -3.97 0.09
C ALA A 211 5.31 -4.58 -0.35
N ASN A 212 6.12 -5.06 0.60
CA ASN A 212 7.37 -5.75 0.30
C ASN A 212 7.18 -7.05 -0.49
N GLU A 213 6.19 -7.88 -0.14
CA GLU A 213 5.92 -9.11 -0.89
C GLU A 213 5.39 -8.81 -2.31
N VAL A 214 4.53 -7.81 -2.48
CA VAL A 214 4.05 -7.39 -3.81
C VAL A 214 5.20 -6.85 -4.66
N ASP A 215 6.09 -6.02 -4.08
CA ASP A 215 7.28 -5.50 -4.78
C ASP A 215 8.18 -6.64 -5.27
N LYS A 216 8.46 -7.63 -4.41
CA LYS A 216 9.23 -8.82 -4.77
C LYS A 216 8.59 -9.59 -5.92
N ILE A 217 7.30 -9.90 -5.84
CA ILE A 217 6.57 -10.67 -6.85
C ILE A 217 6.63 -9.96 -8.21
N LEU A 218 6.41 -8.64 -8.24
CA LEU A 218 6.54 -7.84 -9.46
C LEU A 218 7.96 -7.88 -10.05
N GLY A 219 8.99 -8.01 -9.21
CA GLY A 219 10.38 -8.12 -9.60
C GLY A 219 10.86 -9.54 -9.92
N MET A 220 10.05 -10.58 -9.68
CA MET A 220 10.51 -11.96 -9.86
C MET A 220 10.85 -12.28 -11.30
N LEU A 221 10.15 -11.71 -12.27
CA LEU A 221 10.35 -11.99 -13.71
C LEU A 221 11.31 -11.01 -14.40
N ASP A 222 11.96 -10.15 -13.63
CA ASP A 222 13.11 -9.35 -14.11
C ASP A 222 14.42 -10.14 -14.08
#